data_AF-A0A1R4H8Q2-F1
#
_entry.id   AF-A0A1R4H8Q2-F1
#
_cell.length_a   1.000
_cell.length_b   1.000
_cell.length_c   1.000
_cell.angle_alpha   90.00
_cell.angle_beta   90.00
_cell.angle_gamma   90.00
#
_symmetry.space_group_name_H-M   'P 1'
#
loop_
_entity.id
_entity.type
_entity.pdbx_description
1 polymer ?
#
loop_
_entity_poly.entity_id
_entity_poly.type
_entity_poly.pdbx_seq_one_letter_code
_entity_poly.pdbx_strand_id
1 'polypeptide(L)'
;MCYLLLMQGLPAVAENNISQFGEVITQLQGSVGEHFAPVQGGVFASGKVAKVMHWLKQQGAVAIGQTSWGPTGFCAVDNVDFAEQLVNEARQRFANYDKLSFSIASARNSGGEIRLI
;
A
#
# COMPACT_ATOMS: atom_id res chain seq x y z
N MET A 1 -5.80 -17.88 -1.61
CA MET A 1 -5.33 -16.66 -0.92
C MET A 1 -4.78 -16.93 0.47
N CYS A 2 -5.46 -17.72 1.32
CA CYS A 2 -4.95 -18.05 2.66
C CYS A 2 -3.57 -18.73 2.62
N TYR A 3 -3.32 -19.65 1.68
CA TYR A 3 -2.00 -20.26 1.51
C TYR A 3 -0.89 -19.23 1.28
N LEU A 4 -1.08 -18.29 0.34
CA LEU A 4 -0.09 -17.24 0.05
C LEU A 4 0.24 -16.42 1.31
N LEU A 5 -0.79 -15.97 2.03
CA LEU A 5 -0.59 -15.18 3.22
C LEU A 5 0.09 -15.99 4.35
N LEU A 6 -0.39 -17.20 4.63
CA LEU A 6 0.09 -18.01 5.74
C LEU A 6 1.46 -18.64 5.49
N MET A 7 1.73 -19.07 4.26
CA MET A 7 2.93 -19.83 3.91
C MET A 7 4.02 -19.00 3.24
N GLN A 8 3.73 -17.77 2.83
CA GLN A 8 4.73 -16.88 2.21
C GLN A 8 4.73 -15.50 2.88
N GLY A 9 3.57 -14.90 3.10
CA GLY A 9 3.46 -13.58 3.72
C GLY A 9 3.95 -13.54 5.17
N LEU A 10 3.47 -14.44 6.03
CA LEU A 10 3.87 -14.49 7.44
C LEU A 10 5.35 -14.86 7.62
N PRO A 11 5.91 -15.88 6.94
CA PRO A 11 7.35 -16.14 6.98
C PRO A 11 8.19 -14.94 6.54
N ALA A 12 7.78 -14.25 5.46
CA ALA A 12 8.49 -13.05 4.98
C ALA A 12 8.54 -11.93 6.04
N VAL A 13 7.48 -11.74 6.83
CA VAL A 13 7.50 -10.83 7.97
C VAL A 13 8.48 -11.31 9.04
N ALA A 14 8.45 -12.59 9.40
CA ALA A 14 9.35 -13.17 10.41
C ALA A 14 10.84 -13.07 10.01
N GLU A 15 11.13 -13.14 8.71
CA GLU A 15 12.47 -13.06 8.13
C GLU A 15 12.91 -11.61 7.79
N ASN A 16 12.06 -10.61 8.05
CA ASN A 16 12.28 -9.21 7.63
C ASN A 16 12.49 -9.04 6.11
N ASN A 17 11.84 -9.88 5.30
CA ASN A 17 11.89 -9.86 3.85
C ASN A 17 10.71 -9.04 3.28
N ILE A 18 10.88 -7.72 3.23
CA ILE A 18 9.84 -6.81 2.74
C ILE A 18 9.45 -7.06 1.28
N SER A 19 10.40 -7.49 0.45
CA SER A 19 10.16 -7.75 -0.98
C SER A 19 9.18 -8.91 -1.15
N GLN A 20 9.46 -10.04 -0.50
CA GLN A 20 8.57 -11.20 -0.56
C GLN A 20 7.21 -10.91 0.09
N PHE A 21 7.20 -10.24 1.23
CA PHE A 21 5.95 -9.80 1.85
C PHE A 21 5.13 -8.93 0.89
N GLY A 22 5.80 -7.97 0.25
CA GLY A 22 5.18 -7.03 -0.67
C GLY A 22 4.66 -7.67 -1.95
N GLU A 23 5.30 -8.70 -2.48
CA GLU A 23 4.80 -9.50 -3.60
C GLU A 23 3.49 -10.21 -3.22
N VAL A 24 3.47 -10.89 -2.06
CA VAL A 24 2.28 -11.58 -1.54
C VAL A 24 1.11 -10.61 -1.37
N ILE A 25 1.35 -9.45 -0.74
CA ILE A 25 0.31 -8.44 -0.54
C ILE A 25 -0.17 -7.87 -1.88
N THR A 26 0.73 -7.57 -2.81
CA THR A 26 0.37 -7.03 -4.13
C THR A 26 -0.49 -8.03 -4.91
N GLN A 27 -0.15 -9.31 -4.87
CA GLN A 27 -0.94 -10.36 -5.53
C GLN A 27 -2.33 -10.49 -4.91
N LEU A 28 -2.41 -10.50 -3.57
CA LEU A 28 -3.67 -10.56 -2.84
C LEU A 28 -4.57 -9.37 -3.18
N GLN A 29 -4.00 -8.16 -3.15
CA GLN A 29 -4.71 -6.91 -3.45
C GLN A 29 -5.16 -6.85 -4.91
N GLY A 30 -4.32 -7.31 -5.84
CA GLY A 30 -4.69 -7.44 -7.25
C GLY A 30 -5.91 -8.33 -7.45
N SER A 31 -5.89 -9.55 -6.90
CA SER A 31 -7.02 -10.48 -7.04
C SER A 31 -8.32 -9.96 -6.39
N VAL A 32 -8.22 -9.31 -5.23
CA VAL A 32 -9.38 -8.68 -4.58
C VAL A 32 -9.92 -7.53 -5.44
N GLY A 33 -9.04 -6.66 -5.92
CA GLY A 33 -9.42 -5.53 -6.76
C GLY A 33 -10.03 -5.96 -8.10
N GLU A 34 -9.50 -7.01 -8.73
CA GLU A 34 -10.07 -7.60 -9.95
C GLU A 34 -11.47 -8.16 -9.72
N HIS A 35 -11.67 -8.89 -8.60
CA HIS A 35 -12.97 -9.46 -8.26
C HIS A 35 -14.05 -8.39 -8.08
N PHE A 36 -13.72 -7.27 -7.42
CA PHE A 36 -14.65 -6.17 -7.18
C PHE A 36 -14.65 -5.09 -8.26
N ALA A 37 -13.79 -5.18 -9.29
CA ALA A 37 -13.68 -4.18 -10.34
C ALA A 37 -15.03 -3.80 -11.00
N PRO A 38 -15.96 -4.74 -11.28
CA PRO A 38 -17.25 -4.40 -11.88
C PRO A 38 -18.12 -3.47 -11.04
N VAL A 39 -17.96 -3.47 -9.71
CA VAL A 39 -18.80 -2.70 -8.78
C VAL A 39 -18.09 -1.48 -8.18
N GLN A 40 -16.75 -1.47 -8.13
CA GLN A 40 -15.97 -0.34 -7.61
C GLN A 40 -15.36 0.56 -8.70
N GLY A 41 -15.45 0.19 -9.98
CA GLY A 41 -14.98 1.01 -11.10
C GLY A 41 -13.53 0.74 -11.57
N GLY A 42 -12.93 -0.38 -11.15
CA GLY A 42 -11.57 -0.80 -11.51
C GLY A 42 -10.88 -1.58 -10.39
N VAL A 43 -9.62 -1.99 -10.59
CA VAL A 43 -8.82 -2.65 -9.51
C VAL A 43 -8.66 -1.73 -8.29
N PHE A 44 -8.60 -0.42 -8.54
CA PHE A 44 -8.72 0.63 -7.53
C PHE A 44 -10.03 1.38 -7.76
N ALA A 45 -10.66 1.86 -6.69
CA ALA A 45 -11.88 2.66 -6.75
C ALA A 45 -11.67 4.07 -7.34
N SER A 46 -10.41 4.54 -7.40
CA SER A 46 -10.04 5.83 -7.97
C SER A 46 -8.96 5.68 -9.04
N GLY A 47 -9.25 6.12 -10.26
CA GLY A 47 -8.29 6.12 -11.36
C GLY A 47 -7.06 7.01 -11.10
N LYS A 48 -7.20 8.07 -10.31
CA LYS A 48 -6.06 8.90 -9.88
C LYS A 48 -5.13 8.12 -8.95
N VAL A 49 -5.72 7.39 -8.00
CA VAL A 49 -4.95 6.56 -7.06
C VAL A 49 -4.31 5.39 -7.79
N ALA A 50 -5.00 4.74 -8.73
CA ALA A 50 -4.41 3.70 -9.58
C ALA A 50 -3.13 4.17 -10.28
N LYS A 51 -3.15 5.37 -10.87
CA LYS A 51 -1.97 5.97 -11.53
C LYS A 51 -0.82 6.22 -10.56
N VAL A 52 -1.12 6.73 -9.36
CA VAL A 52 -0.14 6.98 -8.31
C VAL A 52 0.47 5.66 -7.84
N MET A 53 -0.35 4.65 -7.53
CA MET A 53 0.11 3.34 -7.08
C MET A 53 0.97 2.62 -8.12
N HIS A 54 0.60 2.73 -9.40
CA HIS A 54 1.41 2.20 -10.49
C HIS A 54 2.79 2.88 -10.54
N TRP A 55 2.83 4.20 -10.41
CA TRP A 55 4.09 4.95 -10.40
C TRP A 55 4.95 4.64 -9.16
N LEU A 56 4.35 4.56 -7.97
CA LEU A 56 5.05 4.19 -6.72
C LEU A 56 5.71 2.81 -6.85
N LYS A 57 5.01 1.84 -7.46
CA LYS A 57 5.59 0.53 -7.78
C LYS A 57 6.83 0.64 -8.66
N GLN A 58 6.81 1.50 -9.68
CA GLN A 58 7.97 1.72 -10.56
C GLN A 58 9.15 2.39 -9.84
N GLN A 59 8.90 3.12 -8.75
CA GLN A 59 9.98 3.70 -7.94
C GLN A 59 10.58 2.71 -6.95
N GLY A 60 10.04 1.49 -6.83
CA GLY A 60 10.54 0.45 -5.92
C GLY A 60 9.68 0.23 -4.68
N ALA A 61 8.53 0.89 -4.55
CA ALA A 61 7.59 0.57 -3.48
C ALA A 61 6.97 -0.82 -3.68
N VAL A 62 6.76 -1.53 -2.58
CA VAL A 62 6.18 -2.87 -2.56
C VAL A 62 4.82 -2.88 -1.84
N ALA A 63 4.17 -4.04 -1.73
CA ALA A 63 2.87 -4.19 -1.06
C ALA A 63 1.80 -3.23 -1.62
N ILE A 64 1.66 -3.17 -2.94
CA ILE A 64 0.77 -2.23 -3.62
C ILE A 64 -0.68 -2.66 -3.45
N GLY A 65 -1.50 -1.79 -2.86
CA GLY A 65 -2.91 -2.10 -2.64
C GLY A 65 -3.77 -0.89 -2.31
N GLN A 66 -5.01 -1.19 -1.93
CA GLN A 66 -6.01 -0.24 -1.47
C GLN A 66 -6.57 -0.71 -0.13
N THR A 67 -6.85 0.22 0.77
CA THR A 67 -7.57 -0.12 2.00
C THR A 67 -9.08 0.03 1.81
N SER A 68 -9.84 -0.94 2.31
CA SER A 68 -11.31 -0.94 2.31
C SER A 68 -11.88 -0.74 0.89
N TRP A 69 -13.00 -0.03 0.77
CA TRP A 69 -13.59 0.39 -0.52
C TRP A 69 -12.89 1.61 -1.15
N GLY A 70 -11.75 2.02 -0.60
CA GLY A 70 -10.97 3.14 -1.11
C GLY A 70 -11.53 4.51 -0.69
N PRO A 71 -11.02 5.61 -1.29
CA PRO A 71 -10.05 5.62 -2.39
C PRO A 71 -8.58 5.46 -1.94
N THR A 72 -8.30 5.30 -0.64
CA THR A 72 -6.92 5.30 -0.14
C THR A 72 -6.10 4.09 -0.62
N GLY A 73 -5.07 4.36 -1.42
CA GLY A 73 -4.03 3.41 -1.78
C GLY A 73 -2.95 3.32 -0.70
N PHE A 74 -2.25 2.18 -0.61
CA PHE A 74 -1.12 2.00 0.28
C PHE A 74 0.00 1.21 -0.40
N CYS A 75 1.23 1.47 0.04
CA CYS A 75 2.42 0.70 -0.29
C CYS A 75 3.35 0.67 0.92
N ALA A 76 4.36 -0.19 0.88
CA ALA A 76 5.42 -0.26 1.87
C ALA A 76 6.78 0.03 1.23
N VAL A 77 7.68 0.56 2.06
CA VAL A 77 9.10 0.77 1.77
C VAL A 77 9.90 0.40 3.02
N ASP A 78 11.18 0.11 2.86
CA ASP A 78 12.08 -0.37 3.92
C ASP A 78 12.79 0.74 4.70
N ASN A 79 12.82 1.97 4.17
CA ASN A 79 13.56 3.09 4.74
C ASN A 79 12.70 4.36 4.84
N VAL A 80 12.84 5.08 5.96
CA VAL A 80 12.12 6.35 6.19
C VAL A 80 12.62 7.46 5.26
N ASP A 81 13.93 7.57 5.01
CA ASP A 81 14.46 8.61 4.11
C ASP A 81 13.95 8.39 2.68
N PHE A 82 13.86 7.11 2.27
CA PHE A 82 13.29 6.75 0.98
C PHE A 82 11.78 7.04 0.93
N ALA A 83 11.04 6.80 2.03
CA ALA A 83 9.63 7.16 2.12
C ALA A 83 9.41 8.68 1.97
N GLU A 84 10.23 9.49 2.61
CA GLU A 84 10.18 10.95 2.53
C GLU A 84 10.52 11.46 1.14
N GLN A 85 11.59 10.94 0.53
CA GLN A 85 11.96 11.24 -0.84
C GLN A 85 10.80 10.91 -1.79
N LEU A 86 10.26 9.69 -1.69
CA LEU A 86 9.19 9.20 -2.56
C LEU A 86 7.91 10.03 -2.43
N VAL A 87 7.54 10.43 -1.21
CA VAL A 87 6.37 11.31 -0.98
C VAL A 87 6.61 12.71 -1.55
N ASN A 88 7.82 13.27 -1.43
CA ASN A 88 8.14 14.57 -2.01
C ASN A 88 8.07 14.53 -3.54
N GLU A 89 8.62 13.49 -4.17
CA GLU A 89 8.53 13.27 -5.60
C GLU A 89 7.07 13.07 -6.06
N ALA A 90 6.27 12.31 -5.30
CA ALA A 90 4.87 12.09 -5.60
C ALA A 90 4.05 13.40 -5.55
N ARG A 91 4.30 14.24 -4.54
CA ARG A 91 3.66 15.56 -4.41
C ARG A 91 3.98 16.46 -5.61
N GLN A 92 5.23 16.46 -6.08
CA GLN A 92 5.63 17.23 -7.25
C GLN A 92 5.02 16.67 -8.54
N ARG A 93 5.13 15.35 -8.75
CA ARG A 93 4.66 14.68 -9.97
C ARG A 93 3.15 14.74 -10.16
N PHE A 94 2.39 14.64 -9.06
CA PHE A 94 0.93 14.63 -9.07
C PHE A 94 0.33 15.94 -8.53
N ALA A 95 1.09 17.05 -8.59
CA ALA A 95 0.66 18.37 -8.11
C ALA A 95 -0.64 18.87 -8.77
N ASN A 96 -0.96 18.39 -9.97
CA ASN A 96 -2.19 18.71 -10.69
C ASN A 96 -3.44 17.97 -10.15
N TYR A 97 -3.32 17.15 -9.10
CA TYR A 97 -4.44 16.44 -8.49
C TYR A 97 -4.87 17.12 -7.18
N ASP A 98 -5.82 18.05 -7.26
CA ASP A 98 -6.28 18.92 -6.15
C ASP A 98 -6.83 18.22 -4.89
N LYS A 99 -7.08 16.90 -4.95
CA LYS A 99 -7.67 16.11 -3.86
C LYS A 99 -6.82 14.89 -3.50
N LEU A 100 -5.52 14.93 -3.79
CA LEU A 100 -4.59 13.88 -3.42
C LEU A 100 -3.72 14.34 -2.24
N SER A 101 -3.66 13.52 -1.20
CA SER A 101 -2.77 13.71 -0.06
C SER A 101 -1.90 12.48 0.15
N PHE A 102 -0.74 12.70 0.76
CA PHE A 102 0.24 11.66 1.04
C PHE A 102 0.68 11.76 2.49
N SER A 103 0.72 10.61 3.17
CA SER A 103 1.10 10.47 4.57
C SER A 103 2.03 9.29 4.74
N ILE A 104 3.04 9.43 5.59
CA ILE A 104 3.95 8.36 5.99
C ILE A 104 3.52 7.88 7.37
N ALA A 105 3.49 6.56 7.54
CA ALA A 105 3.20 5.91 8.82
C ALA A 105 4.06 4.65 8.95
N SER A 106 4.30 4.23 10.19
CA SER A 106 4.98 2.97 10.50
C SER A 106 4.03 2.00 11.22
N ALA A 107 4.34 0.72 11.14
CA ALA A 107 3.61 -0.29 11.88
C ALA A 107 3.78 -0.05 13.40
N ARG A 108 2.67 -0.08 14.13
CA ARG A 108 2.68 -0.02 15.60
C ARG A 108 2.71 -1.44 16.16
N ASN A 109 3.84 -1.84 16.75
CA ASN A 109 4.01 -3.17 17.38
C ASN A 109 3.41 -3.24 18.80
N SER A 110 2.38 -2.44 19.08
CA SER A 110 1.66 -2.42 20.36
C SER A 110 0.16 -2.26 20.11
N GLY A 111 -0.64 -2.81 21.02
CA GLY A 111 -2.10 -2.68 20.99
C GLY A 111 -2.60 -1.27 21.36
N GLY A 112 -3.92 -1.15 21.51
CA GLY A 112 -4.56 0.06 22.03
C GLY A 112 -4.16 0.35 23.48
N GLU A 113 -3.91 1.61 23.80
CA GLU A 113 -3.61 2.07 25.16
C GLU A 113 -4.82 2.83 25.70
N ILE A 114 -5.23 2.50 26.93
CA ILE A 114 -6.23 3.26 27.67
C ILE A 114 -5.47 4.17 28.64
N ARG A 115 -5.68 5.48 28.52
CA ARG A 115 -5.14 6.48 29.46
C ARG A 115 -6.30 7.11 30.21
N LEU A 116 -6.26 7.05 31.53
CA LEU A 116 -7.16 7.81 32.38
C LEU A 116 -6.62 9.24 32.41
N ILE A 117 -7.40 10.18 31.88
CA ILE A 117 -7.11 11.62 31.85
C ILE A 117 -7.84 12.28 33.02
#